data_AF-A0A1J4RNK2-F1
#
_entry.id   AF-A0A1J4RNK2-F1
#
_cell.length_a   1.000
_cell.length_b   1.000
_cell.length_c   1.000
_cell.angle_alpha   90.00
_cell.angle_beta   90.00
_cell.angle_gamma   90.00
#
_symmetry.space_group_name_H-M   'P 1'
#
loop_
_entity.id
_entity.type
_entity.pdbx_description
1 polymer ?
#
loop_
_entity_poly.entity_id
_entity_poly.type
_entity_poly.pdbx_seq_one_letter_code
_entity_poly.pdbx_strand_id
1 'polypeptide(L)'
;MSAVALDHFEYRHVVPSNDVSPRFDVFDAFSRLETSRKMRLLDLIMLHRTMEYKRTMGAFWPHSTESDAHKLEIMLKHRLEKIMADDKN
;
A
#
# COMPACT_ATOMS: atom_id res chain seq x y z
N MET A 1 17.20 -25.65 32.74
CA MET A 1 17.57 -24.70 31.67
C MET A 1 16.37 -24.55 30.77
N SER A 2 15.79 -23.34 30.75
CA SER A 2 14.53 -23.04 30.07
C SER A 2 14.77 -22.89 28.57
N ALA A 3 14.29 -23.83 27.76
CA ALA A 3 14.20 -23.65 26.32
C ALA A 3 12.84 -22.99 26.05
N VAL A 4 12.88 -21.67 25.89
CA VAL A 4 11.72 -20.87 25.50
C VAL A 4 11.15 -21.42 24.20
N ALA A 5 9.86 -21.76 24.22
CA ALA A 5 9.11 -22.03 23.01
C ALA A 5 9.18 -20.77 22.14
N LEU A 6 9.93 -20.85 21.04
CA LEU A 6 9.81 -19.88 19.96
C LEU A 6 8.43 -20.10 19.38
N ASP A 7 7.50 -19.27 19.86
CA ASP A 7 6.18 -19.09 19.30
C ASP A 7 6.34 -18.96 17.79
N HIS A 8 5.83 -19.98 17.11
CA HIS A 8 5.80 -20.09 15.67
C HIS A 8 4.80 -19.02 15.23
N PHE A 9 5.28 -17.78 15.10
CA PHE A 9 4.58 -16.71 14.39
C PHE A 9 4.49 -17.17 12.95
N GLU A 10 3.48 -17.99 12.68
CA GLU A 10 2.99 -18.29 11.36
C GLU A 10 2.52 -16.95 10.78
N TYR A 11 3.46 -16.24 10.16
CA TYR A 11 3.14 -15.38 9.04
C TYR A 11 2.43 -16.29 8.05
N ARG A 12 1.10 -16.30 8.13
CA ARG A 12 0.22 -16.89 7.14
C ARG A 12 0.57 -16.20 5.82
N HIS A 13 1.52 -16.81 5.12
CA HIS A 13 1.73 -16.64 3.71
C HIS A 13 0.40 -17.07 3.07
N VAL A 14 -0.47 -16.09 2.86
CA VAL A 14 -1.66 -16.25 2.04
C VAL A 14 -1.13 -16.50 0.64
N VAL A 15 -1.01 -17.78 0.28
CA VAL A 15 -0.71 -18.21 -1.08
C VAL A 15 -1.87 -17.68 -1.93
N PRO A 16 -1.64 -16.81 -2.93
CA PRO A 16 -2.73 -16.37 -3.78
C PRO A 16 -3.18 -17.57 -4.61
N SER A 17 -4.41 -17.98 -4.36
CA SER A 17 -5.10 -19.02 -5.11
C SER A 17 -5.04 -18.74 -6.61
N ASN A 18 -4.71 -19.81 -7.32
CA ASN A 18 -4.25 -19.88 -8.69
C ASN A 18 -5.40 -19.76 -9.70
N ASP A 19 -6.06 -18.61 -9.80
CA ASP A 19 -7.05 -18.33 -10.86
C ASP A 19 -7.22 -16.82 -11.11
N VAL A 20 -6.28 -16.19 -11.82
CA VAL A 20 -6.46 -14.80 -12.25
C VAL A 20 -5.58 -14.51 -13.45
N SER A 21 -6.17 -14.10 -14.57
CA SER A 21 -5.49 -13.20 -15.52
C SER A 21 -4.72 -12.15 -14.72
N PRO A 22 -3.52 -11.68 -15.14
CA PRO A 22 -2.72 -10.75 -14.36
C PRO A 22 -3.48 -9.43 -14.16
N ARG A 23 -4.35 -9.40 -13.14
CA ARG A 23 -5.05 -8.22 -12.69
C ARG A 23 -3.97 -7.35 -12.08
N PHE A 24 -3.93 -6.11 -12.54
CA PHE A 24 -2.98 -5.12 -12.06
C PHE A 24 -3.03 -5.06 -10.53
N ASP A 25 -1.93 -5.41 -9.88
CA ASP A 25 -1.79 -5.31 -8.43
C ASP A 25 -1.15 -3.97 -8.09
N VAL A 26 -1.98 -3.05 -7.58
CA VAL A 26 -1.56 -1.70 -7.20
C VAL A 26 -0.54 -1.69 -6.06
N PHE A 27 -0.55 -2.69 -5.18
CA PHE A 27 0.37 -2.74 -4.04
C PHE A 27 1.76 -3.19 -4.47
N ASP A 28 1.85 -4.21 -5.32
CA ASP A 28 3.13 -4.64 -5.92
C ASP A 28 3.69 -3.53 -6.82
N ALA A 29 2.84 -2.92 -7.66
CA ALA A 29 3.23 -1.81 -8.51
C ALA A 29 3.73 -0.60 -7.69
N PHE A 30 3.02 -0.25 -6.60
CA PHE A 30 3.47 0.78 -5.67
C PHE A 30 4.79 0.40 -5.01
N SER A 31 4.99 -0.84 -4.59
CA SER A 31 6.25 -1.31 -3.97
C SER A 31 7.46 -1.10 -4.89
N ARG A 32 7.30 -1.33 -6.19
CA ARG A 32 8.34 -1.14 -7.22
C ARG A 32 8.54 0.31 -7.64
N LEU A 33 7.64 1.21 -7.26
CA LEU A 33 7.70 2.62 -7.64
C LEU A 33 8.88 3.34 -6.96
N GLU A 34 9.51 4.27 -7.67
CA GLU A 34 10.57 5.11 -7.12
C GLU A 34 10.11 5.91 -5.89
N THR A 35 10.99 6.08 -4.90
CA THR A 35 10.69 6.78 -3.64
C THR A 35 10.12 8.18 -3.89
N SER A 36 10.69 8.95 -4.82
CA SER A 36 10.20 10.30 -5.13
C SER A 36 8.76 10.31 -5.63
N ARG A 37 8.34 9.28 -6.39
CA ARG A 37 6.98 9.15 -6.89
C ARG A 37 6.02 8.68 -5.81
N LYS A 38 6.47 7.78 -4.92
CA LYS A 38 5.71 7.36 -3.72
C LYS A 38 5.43 8.57 -2.82
N MET A 39 6.45 9.38 -2.56
CA MET A 39 6.34 10.60 -1.77
C MET A 39 5.37 11.60 -2.41
N ARG A 40 5.40 11.74 -3.74
CA ARG A 40 4.43 12.58 -4.46
C ARG A 40 2.99 12.10 -4.29
N LEU A 41 2.73 10.79 -4.40
CA LEU A 41 1.39 10.23 -4.16
C LEU A 41 0.94 10.48 -2.72
N LEU A 42 1.84 10.29 -1.77
CA LEU A 42 1.58 10.51 -0.35
C LEU A 42 1.24 11.98 -0.06
N ASP A 43 2.02 12.92 -0.61
CA ASP A 43 1.80 14.36 -0.47
C ASP A 43 0.41 14.77 -1.01
N LEU A 44 0.03 14.27 -2.18
CA LEU A 44 -1.30 14.51 -2.76
C LEU A 44 -2.43 13.97 -1.88
N ILE A 45 -2.23 12.84 -1.20
CA ILE A 45 -3.20 12.27 -0.26
C ILE A 45 -3.28 13.15 1.00
N MET A 46 -2.13 13.58 1.55
CA MET A 46 -2.08 14.44 2.75
C MET A 46 -2.68 15.83 2.51
N LEU A 47 -2.54 16.37 1.30
CA LEU A 47 -3.14 17.64 0.90
C LEU A 47 -4.62 17.51 0.50
N HIS A 48 -5.25 16.33 0.66
CA HIS A 48 -6.63 16.04 0.26
C HIS A 48 -6.92 16.32 -1.23
N ARG A 49 -5.90 16.20 -2.10
CA ARG A 49 -6.01 16.46 -3.55
C ARG A 49 -6.39 15.21 -4.34
N THR A 50 -7.57 14.67 -4.06
CA THR A 50 -8.02 13.37 -4.62
C THR A 50 -8.04 13.34 -6.16
N MET A 51 -8.40 14.44 -6.82
CA MET A 51 -8.42 14.51 -8.29
C MET A 51 -7.01 14.45 -8.90
N GLU A 52 -6.05 15.16 -8.32
CA GLU A 52 -4.65 15.14 -8.74
C GLU A 52 -3.99 13.80 -8.40
N TYR A 53 -4.35 13.19 -7.27
CA TYR A 53 -3.93 11.84 -6.90
C TYR A 53 -4.38 10.81 -7.95
N LYS A 54 -5.68 10.80 -8.31
CA LYS A 54 -6.20 9.91 -9.36
C LYS A 54 -5.53 10.14 -10.71
N ARG A 55 -5.31 11.40 -11.10
CA ARG A 55 -4.59 11.75 -12.34
C ARG A 55 -3.15 11.24 -12.32
N THR A 56 -2.46 11.37 -11.18
CA THR A 56 -1.08 10.92 -11.00
C THR A 56 -0.98 9.39 -10.99
N MET A 57 -1.93 8.71 -10.33
CA MET A 57 -2.12 7.26 -10.41
C MET A 57 -2.27 6.80 -11.86
N GLY A 58 -3.18 7.41 -12.63
CA GLY A 58 -3.37 7.08 -14.04
C GLY A 58 -2.13 7.35 -14.91
N ALA A 59 -1.34 8.37 -14.58
CA ALA A 59 -0.08 8.66 -15.27
C ALA A 59 1.02 7.63 -14.96
N PHE A 60 1.05 7.06 -13.75
CA PHE A 60 2.00 6.01 -13.37
C PHE A 60 1.55 4.64 -13.87
N TRP A 61 0.25 4.38 -13.82
CA TRP A 61 -0.36 3.11 -14.17
C TRP A 61 -1.64 3.36 -14.97
N PRO A 62 -1.55 3.46 -16.29
CA PRO A 62 -2.71 3.70 -17.15
C PRO A 62 -3.74 2.57 -17.10
N HIS A 63 -3.35 1.38 -16.65
CA HIS A 63 -4.23 0.23 -16.45
C HIS A 63 -4.86 0.18 -15.05
N SER A 64 -4.51 1.10 -14.15
CA SER A 64 -5.09 1.16 -12.81
C SER A 64 -6.55 1.64 -12.86
N THR A 65 -7.39 1.05 -12.03
CA THR A 65 -8.80 1.43 -11.91
C THR A 65 -9.02 2.43 -10.77
N GLU A 66 -10.19 3.07 -10.72
CA GLU A 66 -10.56 3.90 -9.58
C GLU A 66 -10.58 3.12 -8.26
N SER A 67 -10.95 1.84 -8.32
CA SER A 67 -10.89 0.93 -7.17
C SER A 67 -9.47 0.73 -6.67
N ASP A 68 -8.47 0.67 -7.56
CA ASP A 68 -7.06 0.54 -7.20
C ASP A 68 -6.53 1.82 -6.55
N ALA A 69 -6.94 2.99 -7.07
CA ALA A 69 -6.65 4.28 -6.44
C ALA A 69 -7.19 4.35 -5.02
N HIS A 70 -8.44 3.93 -4.83
CA HIS A 70 -9.06 3.96 -3.51
C HIS A 70 -8.38 2.99 -2.53
N LYS A 71 -8.05 1.77 -2.96
CA LYS A 71 -7.33 0.77 -2.15
C LYS A 71 -5.98 1.31 -1.68
N LEU A 72 -5.19 1.88 -2.59
CA LEU A 72 -3.87 2.43 -2.26
C LEU A 72 -4.01 3.63 -1.32
N GLU A 73 -4.99 4.50 -1.54
CA GLU A 73 -5.28 5.63 -0.64
C GLU A 73 -5.57 5.17 0.79
N ILE A 74 -6.48 4.20 0.98
CA ILE A 74 -6.83 3.68 2.31
C ILE A 74 -5.61 3.08 3.00
N MET A 75 -4.82 2.26 2.28
CA MET A 75 -3.62 1.64 2.84
C MET A 75 -2.60 2.68 3.29
N LEU A 76 -2.37 3.72 2.49
CA LEU A 76 -1.42 4.78 2.82
C LEU A 76 -1.89 5.63 4.01
N LYS A 77 -3.18 5.99 4.06
CA LYS A 77 -3.77 6.69 5.22
C LYS A 77 -3.63 5.86 6.49
N HIS A 78 -4.00 4.58 6.45
CA HIS A 78 -3.90 3.69 7.59
C HIS A 78 -2.45 3.54 8.10
N ARG A 79 -1.47 3.43 7.18
CA ARG A 79 -0.05 3.38 7.56
C ARG A 79 0.42 4.69 8.18
N LEU A 80 0.02 5.84 7.63
CA LEU A 80 0.35 7.15 8.19
C LEU A 80 -0.22 7.32 9.60
N GLU A 81 -1.50 6.98 9.80
CA GLU A 81 -2.16 7.04 11.10
C GLU A 81 -1.43 6.18 12.13
N LYS A 82 -1.00 4.97 11.75
CA LYS A 82 -0.24 4.09 12.64
C LYS A 82 1.12 4.68 13.02
N ILE A 83 1.84 5.27 12.06
CA ILE A 83 3.14 5.92 12.31
C ILE A 83 2.97 7.14 13.23
N MET A 84 1.95 7.97 12.99
CA MET A 84 1.66 9.14 13.80
C MET A 84 1.17 8.79 15.21
N ALA A 85 0.53 7.64 15.39
CA ALA A 85 0.10 7.15 16.69
C ALA A 85 1.27 6.61 17.53
N ASP A 86 2.25 5.98 16.88
CA ASP A 86 3.45 5.44 17.53
C ASP A 86 4.37 6.56 18.07
N ASP A 87 4.48 7.69 17.37
CA ASP A 87 5.26 8.87 17.80
C ASP A 87 4.69 9.59 19.04
N LYS A 88 3.42 9.33 19.40
CA LYS A 88 2.76 9.94 20.56
C LYS A 88 2.89 9.14 21.86
N ASN A 89 3.58 8.00 21.86
CA ASN A 89 3.77 7.13 23.03
C ASN A 89 5.23 7.10 23.50
#